data_AF-A0A5M5BVC9-F1
#
_entry.id   AF-A0A5M5BVC9-F1
#
_cell.length_a   1.000
_cell.length_b   1.000
_cell.length_c   1.000
_cell.angle_alpha   90.00
_cell.angle_beta   90.00
_cell.angle_gamma   90.00
#
_symmetry.space_group_name_H-M   'P 1'
#
loop_
_entity.id
_entity.type
_entity.pdbx_description
1 polymer ?
#
loop_
_entity_poly.entity_id
_entity_poly.type
_entity_poly.pdbx_seq_one_letter_code
_entity_poly.pdbx_strand_id
1 'polypeptide(L)' 'MKRLTPYSWLILIIFSSCLTGNKVASTDKQIESLLSQMTLEEKIGMLHSNTMFSSTGVPRLGIPDLHYSDGPH' A
#
# COMPACT_ATOMS: atom_id res chain seq x y z
N MET A 1 19.25 26.21 38.22
CA MET A 1 18.07 26.47 37.37
C MET A 1 18.54 27.17 36.09
N LYS A 2 18.79 26.43 35.00
CA LYS A 2 19.25 27.01 33.71
C LYS A 2 18.04 27.18 32.80
N ARG A 3 17.74 28.42 32.41
CA ARG A 3 16.58 28.80 31.59
C ARG A 3 16.81 28.33 30.15
N LEU A 4 15.95 27.43 29.65
CA LEU A 4 15.93 27.02 28.23
C LEU A 4 15.52 28.23 27.36
N THR A 5 16.26 28.49 26.29
CA THR A 5 16.05 29.60 25.36
C THR A 5 15.05 29.22 24.24
N PRO A 6 14.27 30.17 23.71
CA PRO A 6 13.16 29.90 22.77
C PRO A 6 13.63 29.34 21.40
N TYR A 7 14.89 29.58 21.03
CA TYR A 7 15.48 29.08 19.78
C TYR A 7 15.79 27.58 19.80
N SER A 8 15.87 26.97 20.99
CA SER A 8 16.05 25.51 21.14
C SER A 8 14.84 24.72 20.60
N TRP A 9 13.66 25.33 20.67
CA TRP A 9 12.41 24.75 20.15
C TRP A 9 12.32 24.83 18.62
N LEU A 10 12.84 25.90 18.02
CA LEU A 10 12.91 26.06 16.56
C LEU A 10 13.84 25.04 15.88
N ILE A 11 14.92 24.60 16.57
CA ILE A 11 15.82 23.54 16.09
C ILE A 11 15.13 22.16 16.11
N LEU A 12 14.24 21.93 17.07
CA LEU A 12 13.44 20.70 17.20
C LEU A 12 12.35 20.59 16.11
N ILE A 13 11.82 21.73 15.68
CA ILE A 13 10.79 21.84 14.63
C ILE A 13 11.39 21.59 13.22
N ILE A 14 12.64 21.96 12.96
CA ILE A 14 13.29 21.77 11.65
C ILE A 14 13.61 20.29 11.34
N PHE A 15 13.97 19.46 12.31
CA PHE A 15 14.36 18.06 12.03
C PHE A 15 13.21 17.04 12.07
N SER A 16 12.02 17.46 12.50
CA SER A 16 10.77 16.74 12.23
C SER A 16 10.52 16.53 10.72
N SER A 17 11.29 17.19 9.84
CA SER A 17 11.27 17.04 8.38
C SER A 17 11.74 15.68 7.85
N CYS A 18 12.25 14.78 8.70
CA CYS A 18 12.66 13.44 8.28
C CYS A 18 11.70 12.36 8.83
N LEU A 19 10.38 12.62 8.84
CA LEU A 19 9.39 11.54 8.86
C LEU A 19 9.44 10.84 7.49
N THR A 20 10.47 10.03 7.30
CA THR A 20 10.57 9.07 6.21
C THR A 20 9.37 8.13 6.35
N GLY A 21 8.28 8.46 5.65
CA GLY A 21 7.07 7.67 5.64
C GLY A 21 7.43 6.26 5.19
N ASN A 22 7.28 5.30 6.08
CA ASN A 22 7.56 3.89 5.81
C ASN A 22 6.48 3.38 4.84
N LYS A 23 6.70 3.59 3.52
CA LYS A 23 5.71 3.35 2.46
C LYS A 23 5.24 1.89 2.46
N VAL A 24 6.14 0.95 2.75
CA VAL A 24 5.86 -0.49 2.79
C VAL A 24 4.81 -0.82 3.85
N ALA A 25 5.03 -0.36 5.09
CA ALA A 25 4.07 -0.58 6.18
C ALA A 25 2.70 0.07 5.94
N SER A 26 2.63 1.11 5.10
CA SER A 26 1.36 1.72 4.68
C SER A 26 0.64 0.88 3.63
N THR A 27 1.38 0.35 2.65
CA THR A 27 0.83 -0.50 1.59
C THR A 27 0.31 -1.82 2.17
N ASP A 28 1.06 -2.45 3.07
CA ASP A 28 0.64 -3.72 3.69
C ASP A 28 -0.68 -3.58 4.45
N LYS A 29 -0.86 -2.47 5.17
CA LYS A 29 -2.14 -2.18 5.85
C LYS A 29 -3.31 -2.02 4.87
N GLN A 30 -3.07 -1.43 3.71
CA GLN A 30 -4.11 -1.29 2.67
C GLN A 30 -4.44 -2.65 2.06
N ILE A 31 -3.43 -3.50 1.82
CA ILE A 31 -3.60 -4.88 1.34
C ILE A 31 -4.44 -5.69 2.33
N GLU A 32 -4.07 -5.69 3.62
CA GLU A 32 -4.82 -6.40 4.66
C GLU A 32 -6.27 -5.91 4.78
N SER A 33 -6.48 -4.59 4.69
CA SER A 33 -7.81 -4.01 4.67
C SER A 33 -8.65 -4.48 3.49
N LEU A 34 -8.07 -4.66 2.30
CA LEU A 34 -8.78 -5.17 1.13
C LEU A 34 -9.03 -6.69 1.23
N LEU A 35 -8.04 -7.46 1.67
CA LEU A 35 -8.14 -8.91 1.83
C LEU A 35 -9.21 -9.34 2.84
N SER A 36 -9.43 -8.54 3.89
CA SER A 36 -10.48 -8.78 4.88
C SER A 36 -11.89 -8.51 4.36
N GLN A 37 -12.03 -7.68 3.31
CA GLN A 37 -13.32 -7.36 2.68
C GLN A 37 -13.69 -8.30 1.53
N MET A 38 -12.77 -9.15 1.09
CA MET A 38 -12.97 -10.09 -0.02
C MET A 38 -13.68 -11.37 0.45
N THR A 39 -14.61 -11.83 -0.38
CA THR A 39 -15.21 -13.17 -0.29
C THR A 39 -14.20 -14.25 -0.70
N LEU A 40 -14.52 -15.51 -0.42
CA LEU A 40 -13.65 -16.63 -0.81
C LEU A 40 -13.58 -16.75 -2.34
N GLU A 41 -14.71 -16.52 -3.01
CA GLU A 41 -14.89 -16.58 -4.45
C GLU A 41 -14.07 -15.49 -5.15
N GLU A 42 -14.08 -14.27 -4.63
CA GLU A 42 -13.24 -13.16 -5.13
C GLU A 42 -11.75 -13.49 -4.97
N LYS A 43 -11.33 -14.12 -3.86
CA LYS A 43 -9.94 -14.54 -3.65
C LYS A 43 -9.53 -15.65 -4.63
N ILE A 44 -10.39 -16.64 -4.82
CA ILE A 44 -10.15 -17.72 -5.78
C ILE A 44 -10.04 -17.15 -7.20
N GLY A 45 -10.92 -16.22 -7.57
CA GLY A 45 -10.92 -15.55 -8.89
C GLY A 45 -9.60 -14.87 -9.24
N MET A 46 -8.92 -14.30 -8.25
CA MET A 46 -7.59 -13.67 -8.44
C MET A 46 -6.44 -14.67 -8.52
N LEU A 47 -6.62 -15.90 -8.03
CA LEU A 47 -5.58 -16.94 -7.93
C LEU A 47 -5.57 -17.91 -9.10
N HIS A 48 -6.53 -17.81 -10.02
CA HIS A 48 -6.55 -18.60 -11.26
C HIS A 48 -6.66 -17.70 -12.49
N SER A 49 -6.39 -18.30 -13.65
CA SER A 49 -6.54 -17.62 -14.93
C SER A 49 -8.01 -17.37 -15.26
N ASN A 50 -8.31 -16.21 -15.85
CA ASN A 50 -9.62 -15.88 -16.41
C ASN A 50 -9.61 -16.10 -17.94
N THR A 51 -8.67 -15.48 -18.63
CA THR A 51 -8.42 -15.67 -20.06
C THR A 51 -6.92 -15.92 -20.31
N MET A 52 -6.53 -16.09 -21.57
CA MET A 52 -5.11 -16.16 -21.92
C MET A 52 -4.39 -14.92 -21.37
N PHE A 53 -3.43 -15.16 -20.47
CA PHE A 53 -2.67 -14.12 -19.77
C PHE A 53 -3.49 -13.13 -18.94
N SER A 54 -4.54 -13.56 -18.25
CA SER A 54 -5.22 -12.69 -17.27
C SER A 54 -5.71 -13.42 -16.03
N SER A 55 -5.93 -12.67 -14.95
CA SER A 55 -6.74 -13.10 -13.80
C SER A 55 -7.81 -12.07 -13.47
N THR A 56 -8.94 -12.54 -12.95
CA THR A 56 -10.08 -11.67 -12.63
C THR A 56 -9.74 -10.78 -11.44
N GLY A 57 -10.05 -9.49 -11.54
CA GLY A 57 -9.96 -8.56 -10.43
C GLY A 57 -11.15 -8.67 -9.48
N VAL A 58 -11.36 -7.62 -8.68
CA VAL A 58 -12.53 -7.49 -7.80
C VAL A 58 -13.18 -6.13 -8.04
N PRO A 59 -14.07 -6.01 -9.05
CA PRO A 59 -14.67 -4.74 -9.46
C PRO A 59 -15.45 -4.05 -8.34
N ARG A 60 -16.08 -4.82 -7.44
CA ARG A 60 -16.80 -4.29 -6.26
C ARG A 60 -15.88 -3.49 -5.33
N LEU A 61 -14.62 -3.88 -5.22
CA LEU A 61 -13.59 -3.19 -4.42
C LEU A 61 -12.73 -2.25 -5.27
N GLY A 62 -13.07 -2.03 -6.55
CA GLY A 62 -12.30 -1.18 -7.46
C GLY A 62 -10.98 -1.79 -7.93
N ILE A 63 -10.80 -3.11 -7.81
CA ILE A 63 -9.60 -3.82 -8.27
C ILE A 63 -9.85 -4.29 -9.71
N PRO A 64 -9.07 -3.82 -10.71
CA PRO A 64 -9.23 -4.22 -12.10
C PRO A 64 -8.67 -5.63 -12.35
N ASP A 65 -9.01 -6.21 -13.50
CA ASP A 65 -8.39 -7.44 -13.98
C ASP A 65 -6.89 -7.25 -14.19
N LEU A 66 -6.13 -8.29 -13.88
CA LEU A 66 -4.69 -8.31 -14.12
C LEU A 66 -4.44 -8.93 -15.49
N HIS A 67 -3.68 -8.22 -16.32
CA HIS A 67 -3.21 -8.72 -17.60
C HIS A 67 -1.70 -8.92 -17.54
N TYR A 68 -1.28 -10.09 -17.97
CA TYR A 68 0.12 -10.48 -18.02
C TYR A 68 0.60 -10.39 -19.47
N SER A 69 1.86 -10.05 -19.64
CA SER A 69 2.55 -10.14 -20.92
C SER A 69 3.81 -10.94 -20.70
N ASP A 70 4.19 -11.71 -21.71
CA ASP A 70 5.51 -12.32 -21.75
C ASP A 70 6.60 -11.24 -21.87
N GLY A 71 7.84 -11.62 -21.56
CA GLY A 71 9.07 -10.83 -21.65
C GLY A 71 10.28 -11.65 -21.13
N PRO A 72 11.54 -11.18 -21.21
CA PRO A 72 12.03 -9.90 -21.71
C PRO A 72 12.42 -9.86 -23.21
N HIS A 73 12.30 -10.97 -23.95
CA HIS A 73 12.64 -11.07 -25.39
C HIS A 73 11.54 -11.75 -26.19
#